data_AF-A0A1G7YF91-F1
#
_entry.id   AF-A0A1G7YF91-F1
#
_cell.length_a   1.000
_cell.length_b   1.000
_cell.length_c   1.000
_cell.angle_alpha   90.00
_cell.angle_beta   90.00
_cell.angle_gamma   90.00
#
_symmetry.space_group_name_H-M   'P 1'
#
loop_
_entity.id
_entity.type
_entity.pdbx_description
1 polymer ?
#
loop_
_entity_poly.entity_id
_entity_poly.type
_entity_poly.pdbx_seq_one_letter_code
_entity_poly.pdbx_strand_id
1 'polypeptide(L)' 'MKIKYLFYTLLAIILLIQVFDKNDEFLILQYLLLAIIVIALILKLIKKSKKE' A
#
# COMPACT_ATOMS: atom_id res chain seq x y z
N MET A 1 4.07 6.69 -23.83
CA MET A 1 3.78 7.19 -22.46
C MET A 1 4.83 6.65 -21.51
N LYS A 2 5.42 7.48 -20.63
CA LYS A 2 6.48 7.05 -19.72
C LYS A 2 5.92 5.95 -18.81
N ILE A 3 6.56 4.77 -18.77
CA ILE A 3 6.17 3.59 -17.98
C ILE A 3 5.79 3.91 -16.52
N LYS A 4 6.33 5.01 -15.98
CA LYS A 4 5.95 5.58 -14.67
C LYS A 4 4.44 5.74 -14.50
N TYR A 5 3.72 6.20 -15.52
CA TYR A 5 2.27 6.38 -15.43
C TYR A 5 1.52 5.06 -15.36
N LEU A 6 2.06 3.98 -15.96
CA LEU A 6 1.44 2.66 -15.96
C LEU A 6 1.24 2.12 -14.54
N PHE A 7 2.21 2.35 -13.64
CA PHE A 7 2.11 1.98 -12.23
C PHE A 7 0.99 2.75 -11.52
N TYR A 8 0.88 4.06 -11.76
CA TYR A 8 -0.18 4.88 -11.18
C TYR A 8 -1.56 4.49 -11.71
N THR A 9 -1.67 4.16 -13.00
CA THR A 9 -2.92 3.69 -13.59
C THR A 9 -3.33 2.34 -13.02
N LEU A 10 -2.39 1.39 -12.86
CA LEU A 10 -2.66 0.10 -12.22
C LEU A 10 -3.15 0.27 -10.79
N LEU A 11 -2.50 1.16 -10.03
CA LEU A 11 -2.86 1.45 -8.65
C LEU A 11 -4.27 2.06 -8.56
N ALA A 12 -4.61 2.99 -9.46
CA ALA A 12 -5.93 3.60 -9.52
C ALA A 12 -7.03 2.60 -9.89
N ILE A 13 -6.75 1.67 -10.81
CA ILE A 13 -7.69 0.60 -11.18
C ILE A 13 -7.95 -0.33 -9.99
N ILE A 14 -6.91 -0.73 -9.26
CA ILE A 14 -7.04 -1.58 -8.07
C ILE A 14 -7.88 -0.86 -7.00
N LEU A 15 -7.65 0.43 -6.78
CA LEU A 15 -8.45 1.24 -5.85
C LEU A 15 -9.92 1.37 -6.28
N LEU A 16 -10.19 1.53 -7.58
CA LEU A 16 -11.55 1.59 -8.10
C LEU A 16 -12.26 0.24 -7.95
N ILE A 17 -11.57 -0.88 -8.23
CA ILE A 17 -12.10 -2.22 -8.00
C ILE A 17 -12.42 -2.40 -6.52
N GLN A 18 -11.56 -1.96 -5.60
CA GLN A 18 -11.83 -2.03 -4.16
C GLN A 18 -13.08 -1.26 -3.73
N VAL A 19 -13.34 -0.07 -4.29
CA VAL A 19 -14.49 0.74 -3.90
C VAL A 19 -15.80 0.13 -4.40
N PHE A 20 -15.77 -0.57 -5.54
CA PHE A 20 -16.93 -1.21 -6.14
C PHE A 20 -17.15 -2.65 -5.69
N ASP A 21 -16.09 -3.38 -5.34
CA ASP A 21 -16.17 -4.76 -4.88
C ASP A 21 -16.43 -4.80 -3.37
N LYS A 22 -17.63 -5.24 -2.99
CA LYS A 22 -18.06 -5.39 -1.57
C LYS A 22 -17.48 -6.65 -0.91
N ASN A 23 -16.54 -7.35 -1.56
CA ASN A 23 -15.91 -8.52 -0.97
C ASN A 23 -14.90 -8.12 0.10
N ASP A 24 -15.30 -8.32 1.36
CA ASP A 24 -14.51 -8.01 2.55
C ASP A 24 -13.14 -8.71 2.56
N GLU A 25 -12.99 -9.88 1.93
CA GLU A 25 -11.75 -10.65 1.92
C GLU A 25 -10.59 -9.94 1.22
N PHE A 26 -10.85 -9.29 0.09
CA PHE A 26 -9.81 -8.58 -0.66
C PHE A 26 -9.38 -7.30 0.07
N LEU A 27 -10.36 -6.64 0.72
CA LEU A 27 -10.15 -5.48 1.57
C LEU A 27 -9.25 -5.83 2.77
N ILE A 28 -9.52 -6.95 3.44
CA ILE A 28 -8.74 -7.46 4.58
C ILE A 28 -7.29 -7.75 4.16
N LEU A 29 -7.07 -8.41 3.03
CA LEU A 29 -5.72 -8.68 2.51
C LEU A 29 -4.91 -7.40 2.25
N GLN A 30 -5.56 -6.37 1.70
CA GLN A 30 -4.92 -5.07 1.46
C GLN A 30 -4.64 -4.29 2.74
N TYR A 31 -5.55 -4.31 3.71
CA TYR A 31 -5.29 -3.71 5.03
C TYR A 31 -4.16 -4.43 5.77
N LEU A 32 -4.06 -5.75 5.65
CA LEU A 32 -2.96 -6.52 6.20
C LEU A 32 -1.62 -6.10 5.56
N LEU A 33 -1.59 -5.96 4.23
CA LEU A 33 -0.41 -5.51 3.50
C LEU A 33 0.01 -4.09 3.91
N LEU A 34 -0.97 -3.19 4.03
CA LEU A 34 -0.77 -1.81 4.46
C LEU A 34 -0.20 -1.77 5.88
N ALA A 35 -0.75 -2.56 6.80
CA ALA A 35 -0.26 -2.64 8.17
C ALA A 35 1.20 -3.09 8.24
N ILE A 36 1.60 -4.09 7.44
CA ILE A 36 3.00 -4.56 7.36
C ILE A 36 3.92 -3.42 6.89
N ILE A 37 3.52 -2.68 5.85
CA ILE A 37 4.31 -1.55 5.32
C ILE A 37 4.45 -0.44 6.38
N VAL A 38 3.36 -0.12 7.10
CA VAL A 38 3.36 0.88 8.17
C VAL A 38 4.29 0.46 9.31
N ILE A 39 4.23 -0.80 9.75
CA ILE A 39 5.13 -1.33 10.80
C ILE A 39 6.60 -1.25 10.33
N ALA A 40 6.88 -1.65 9.09
CA ALA A 40 8.23 -1.58 8.52
C ALA A 40 8.74 -0.13 8.45
N LEU A 41 7.89 0.83 8.11
CA LEU A 41 8.21 2.26 8.10
C LEU A 41 8.51 2.77 9.52
N ILE A 42 7.70 2.41 10.51
CA ILE A 42 7.92 2.78 11.92
C ILE A 42 9.26 2.21 12.40
N LEU A 43 9.54 0.93 12.15
CA LEU A 43 10.82 0.32 12.51
C LEU A 43 12.01 1.00 11.82
N LYS A 44 11.85 1.41 10.56
CA LYS A 44 12.86 2.16 9.82
C LYS A 44 13.10 3.55 10.40
N LEU A 45 12.03 4.26 10.79
CA LEU A 45 12.11 5.57 11.44
C LEU A 45 12.82 5.48 12.79
N ILE A 46 12.46 4.49 13.63
CA ILE A 46 13.11 4.26 14.93
C ILE A 46 14.59 3.91 14.74
N LYS A 47 14.92 3.02 13.79
CA LYS A 47 16.32 2.67 13.50
C LYS A 47 17.13 3.87 12.99
N LYS A 48 16.53 4.74 12.20
CA LYS A 48 17.19 5.97 11.71
C LYS A 48 17.44 6.95 12.86
N SER A 49 16.45 7.15 13.74
CA SER A 49 16.58 8.01 14.92
C SER A 49 17.59 7.50 15.95
N LYS A 50 17.91 6.20 15.99
CA LYS A 50 18.91 5.62 16.90
C LYS A 50 20.34 5.71 16.34
N LYS A 51 20.50 6.09 15.07
CA LYS A 51 21.79 6.11 14.36
C LYS A 51 22.36 7.54 14.19
N GLU A 52 21.58 8.55 14.55
CA GLU A 52 22.00 9.93 14.87
C GLU A 52 22.22 10.04 16.39
#